data_AF-A0A7K3W3S0-F1
#
_entry.id   AF-A0A7K3W3S0-F1
#
_cell.length_a   1.000
_cell.length_b   1.000
_cell.length_c   1.000
_cell.angle_alpha   90.00
_cell.angle_beta   90.00
_cell.angle_gamma   90.00
#
_symmetry.space_group_name_H-M   'P 1'
#
loop_
_entity.id
_entity.type
_entity.pdbx_description
1 polymer ?
#
loop_
_entity_poly.entity_id
_entity_poly.type
_entity_poly.pdbx_seq_one_letter_code
_entity_poly.pdbx_strand_id
1 'polypeptide(L)'
;MSHRSALVAVSGVQLAAGLAGQVVALLRRRHYDVPFMTGSPDSVARDSLWFGTAFSAPVYMLGPQAWAIARLAAGPHQPARQVLRLLGTGMVGGYLAERLCRRRLTPGGFDPVETPIVAVGLAGSVAMAVLGRP
;
A
#
# COMPACT_ATOMS: atom_id res chain seq x y z
N MET A 1 -12.38 21.21 6.52
CA MET A 1 -11.70 21.10 5.21
C MET A 1 -10.29 20.48 5.30
N SER A 2 -9.50 20.80 6.34
CA SER A 2 -8.13 20.27 6.55
C SER A 2 -8.02 18.74 6.49
N HIS A 3 -8.92 18.01 7.16
CA HIS A 3 -8.91 16.54 7.17
C HIS A 3 -9.13 15.91 5.79
N ARG A 4 -9.91 16.55 4.91
CA ARG A 4 -10.16 16.04 3.55
C ARG A 4 -8.91 16.16 2.69
N SER A 5 -8.32 17.35 2.65
CA SER A 5 -7.11 17.60 1.86
C SER A 5 -5.94 16.75 2.37
N ALA A 6 -5.81 16.59 3.69
CA ALA A 6 -4.85 15.69 4.29
C ALA A 6 -5.07 14.24 3.84
N LEU A 7 -6.31 13.73 3.90
CA LEU A 7 -6.65 12.37 3.47
C LEU A 7 -6.33 12.16 1.98
N VAL A 8 -6.67 13.11 1.11
CA VAL A 8 -6.32 13.05 -0.32
C VAL A 8 -4.81 12.99 -0.52
N ALA A 9 -4.07 13.89 0.15
CA ALA A 9 -2.61 13.96 0.03
C ALA A 9 -1.94 12.67 0.49
N VAL A 10 -2.24 12.18 1.70
CA VAL A 10 -1.62 10.93 2.20
C VAL A 10 -2.03 9.72 1.36
N SER A 11 -3.27 9.69 0.85
CA SER A 11 -3.72 8.59 -0.03
C SER A 11 -3.01 8.60 -1.37
N GLY A 12 -2.72 9.79 -1.91
CA GLY A 12 -1.93 9.95 -3.14
C GLY A 12 -0.48 9.51 -2.94
N VAL A 13 0.15 9.92 -1.84
CA VAL A 13 1.51 9.48 -1.48
C VAL A 13 1.57 7.97 -1.29
N GLN A 14 0.57 7.40 -0.59
CA GLN A 14 0.48 5.96 -0.37
C GLN A 14 0.31 5.21 -1.70
N LEU A 15 -0.55 5.70 -2.60
CA LEU A 15 -0.74 5.12 -3.94
C LEU A 15 0.57 5.14 -4.75
N ALA A 16 1.29 6.26 -4.72
CA ALA A 16 2.57 6.39 -5.41
C ALA A 16 3.63 5.42 -4.83
N ALA A 17 3.69 5.26 -3.50
CA ALA A 17 4.57 4.30 -2.87
C ALA A 17 4.20 2.85 -3.25
N GLY A 18 2.91 2.51 -3.31
CA GLY A 18 2.44 1.20 -3.78
C GLY A 18 2.84 0.92 -5.24
N LEU A 19 2.69 1.90 -6.14
CA LEU A 19 3.12 1.78 -7.54
C LEU A 19 4.64 1.63 -7.66
N ALA A 20 5.42 2.40 -6.88
CA ALA A 20 6.87 2.26 -6.83
C ALA A 20 7.29 0.88 -6.30
N GLY A 21 6.64 0.40 -5.23
CA GLY A 21 6.85 -0.93 -4.67
C GLY A 21 6.54 -2.05 -5.66
N GLN A 22 5.46 -1.90 -6.43
CA GLN A 22 5.10 -2.81 -7.51
C GLN A 22 6.20 -2.90 -8.58
N VAL A 23 6.70 -1.75 -9.06
CA VAL A 23 7.79 -1.71 -10.05
C VAL A 23 9.05 -2.35 -9.49
N VAL A 24 9.47 -2.00 -8.27
CA VAL A 24 10.67 -2.56 -7.64
C VAL A 24 10.52 -4.06 -7.40
N ALA A 25 9.34 -4.54 -7.00
CA ALA A 25 9.08 -5.96 -6.80
C ALA A 25 9.21 -6.75 -8.10
N LEU A 26 8.73 -6.21 -9.22
CA LEU A 26 8.90 -6.83 -10.54
C LEU A 26 10.37 -6.85 -10.97
N LEU A 27 11.05 -5.71 -10.88
CA LEU A 27 12.47 -5.59 -11.28
C LEU A 27 13.39 -6.49 -10.45
N ARG A 28 13.14 -6.61 -9.14
CA ARG A 28 13.95 -7.40 -8.21
C ARG A 28 13.39 -8.79 -7.90
N ARG A 29 12.35 -9.21 -8.63
CA ARG A 29 11.62 -10.50 -8.47
C ARG A 29 11.25 -10.80 -7.01
N ARG A 30 10.71 -9.80 -6.30
CA ARG A 30 10.24 -9.94 -4.92
C ARG A 30 8.81 -10.48 -4.89
N HIS A 31 8.69 -11.77 -4.63
CA HIS A 31 7.42 -12.42 -4.33
C HIS A 31 6.98 -12.13 -2.90
N TYR A 32 5.68 -12.22 -2.64
CA TYR A 32 5.12 -12.07 -1.30
C TYR A 32 5.46 -13.29 -0.43
N ASP A 33 5.67 -13.08 0.87
CA ASP A 33 5.92 -14.09 1.89
C ASP A 33 5.16 -13.69 3.17
N VAL A 34 3.88 -14.08 3.23
CA VAL A 34 2.96 -13.86 4.35
C VAL A 34 2.75 -15.18 5.13
N PRO A 35 2.31 -15.14 6.41
CA PRO A 35 2.35 -16.32 7.29
C PRO A 35 1.60 -17.57 6.80
N PHE A 36 0.65 -17.43 5.85
CA PHE A 36 -0.16 -18.52 5.33
C PHE A 36 -0.02 -18.74 3.81
N MET A 37 0.74 -17.88 3.12
CA MET A 37 0.92 -17.97 1.66
C MET A 37 2.27 -17.38 1.25
N THR A 38 2.98 -18.06 0.35
CA THR A 38 4.24 -17.59 -0.22
C THR A 38 4.16 -17.71 -1.75
N GLY A 39 4.55 -16.67 -2.46
CA GLY A 39 4.60 -16.65 -3.92
C GLY A 39 5.88 -17.27 -4.48
N SER A 40 6.08 -17.15 -5.79
CA SER A 40 7.33 -17.56 -6.47
C SER A 40 7.95 -16.39 -7.25
N PRO A 41 9.30 -16.29 -7.33
CA PRO A 41 9.99 -15.31 -8.18
C PRO A 41 9.60 -15.35 -9.66
N ASP A 42 9.11 -16.49 -10.15
CA ASP A 42 8.72 -16.68 -11.56
C ASP A 42 7.27 -16.25 -11.83
N SER A 43 6.45 -16.11 -10.79
CA SER A 43 5.03 -15.76 -10.89
C SER A 43 4.70 -14.34 -10.43
N VAL A 44 5.69 -13.53 -10.02
CA VAL A 44 5.51 -12.18 -9.44
C VAL A 44 4.55 -11.30 -10.25
N ALA A 45 4.66 -11.31 -11.58
CA ALA A 45 3.77 -10.51 -12.44
C ALA A 45 2.30 -10.97 -12.35
N ARG A 46 2.05 -12.29 -12.39
CA ARG A 46 0.70 -12.87 -12.29
C ARG A 46 0.14 -12.69 -10.88
N ASP A 47 0.96 -12.94 -9.88
CA ASP A 47 0.60 -12.85 -8.47
C ASP A 47 0.27 -11.41 -8.08
N SER A 48 0.95 -10.43 -8.68
CA SER A 48 0.68 -9.02 -8.41
C SER A 48 -0.74 -8.56 -8.77
N LEU A 49 -1.42 -9.28 -9.69
CA LEU A 49 -2.79 -8.99 -10.07
C LEU A 49 -3.80 -9.42 -9.01
N TRP A 50 -3.54 -10.55 -8.32
CA TRP A 50 -4.52 -11.23 -7.45
C TRP A 50 -4.12 -11.34 -5.98
N PHE A 51 -2.83 -11.44 -5.69
CA PHE A 51 -2.28 -11.63 -4.34
C PHE A 51 -1.36 -10.47 -3.91
N GLY A 52 -0.96 -9.63 -4.86
CA GLY A 52 -0.04 -8.51 -4.61
C GLY A 52 1.41 -8.92 -4.75
N THR A 53 2.32 -8.07 -4.29
CA THR A 53 3.77 -8.33 -4.26
C THR A 53 4.29 -8.10 -2.85
N ALA A 54 5.58 -8.36 -2.63
CA ALA A 54 6.21 -8.07 -1.34
C ALA A 54 6.08 -6.60 -0.88
N PHE A 55 5.80 -5.67 -1.79
CA PHE A 55 5.79 -4.22 -1.52
C PHE A 55 4.52 -3.49 -1.97
N SER A 56 3.57 -4.17 -2.60
CA SER A 56 2.33 -3.55 -3.07
C SER A 56 1.14 -4.46 -2.82
N ALA A 57 0.03 -3.81 -2.47
CA ALA A 57 -1.28 -4.44 -2.53
C ALA A 57 -1.58 -4.93 -3.96
N PRO A 58 -2.44 -5.94 -4.12
CA PRO A 58 -2.93 -6.38 -5.42
C PRO A 58 -3.44 -5.21 -6.27
N VAL A 59 -3.20 -5.27 -7.59
CA VAL A 59 -3.61 -4.20 -8.52
C VAL A 59 -5.11 -3.90 -8.46
N TYR A 60 -5.96 -4.90 -8.16
CA TYR A 60 -7.40 -4.66 -7.99
C TYR A 60 -7.76 -3.76 -6.81
N MET A 61 -6.87 -3.57 -5.83
CA MET A 61 -7.05 -2.62 -4.72
C MET A 61 -6.64 -1.19 -5.09
N LEU A 62 -5.74 -1.02 -6.07
CA LEU A 62 -5.26 0.30 -6.52
C LEU A 62 -6.34 1.07 -7.29
N GLY A 63 -7.18 0.38 -8.06
CA GLY A 63 -8.30 0.99 -8.78
C GLY A 63 -9.30 1.70 -7.87
N PRO A 64 -9.88 1.00 -6.86
CA PRO A 64 -10.75 1.60 -5.85
C PRO A 64 -10.09 2.74 -5.08
N GLN A 65 -8.79 2.65 -4.78
CA GLN A 65 -8.04 3.73 -4.13
C GLN A 65 -7.97 4.98 -5.01
N ALA A 66 -7.57 4.84 -6.28
CA ALA A 66 -7.49 5.94 -7.22
C ALA A 66 -8.86 6.61 -7.44
N TRP A 67 -9.92 5.80 -7.59
CA TRP A 67 -11.29 6.30 -7.66
C TRP A 67 -11.68 7.10 -6.41
N ALA A 68 -11.40 6.57 -5.21
CA ALA A 68 -11.78 7.22 -3.97
C ALA A 68 -11.02 8.54 -3.75
N ILE A 69 -9.74 8.59 -4.13
CA ILE A 69 -8.94 9.82 -4.14
C ILE A 69 -9.58 10.87 -5.06
N ALA A 70 -9.87 10.50 -6.31
CA ALA A 70 -10.46 11.41 -7.30
C ALA A 70 -11.83 11.95 -6.83
N ARG A 71 -12.68 11.07 -6.30
CA ARG A 71 -13.99 11.47 -5.75
C ARG A 71 -13.87 12.42 -4.57
N LEU A 72 -12.95 12.15 -3.65
CA LEU A 72 -12.77 12.97 -2.46
C LEU A 72 -12.08 14.32 -2.77
N ALA A 73 -11.26 14.36 -3.82
CA ALA A 73 -10.69 15.61 -4.35
C ALA A 73 -11.76 16.50 -4.97
N ALA A 74 -12.73 15.92 -5.68
CA ALA A 74 -13.83 16.66 -6.30
C ALA A 74 -14.86 17.21 -5.29
N GLY A 75 -15.06 16.54 -4.16
CA GLY A 75 -16.07 16.95 -3.18
C GLY A 75 -16.13 16.07 -1.93
N PRO A 76 -16.89 16.47 -0.90
CA PRO A 76 -17.20 15.57 0.22
C PRO A 76 -17.92 14.31 -0.28
N HIS A 77 -17.38 13.13 0.03
CA HIS A 77 -17.97 11.86 -0.42
C HIS A 77 -17.73 10.75 0.60
N GLN A 78 -18.75 10.44 1.41
CA GLN A 78 -18.60 9.53 2.55
C GLN A 78 -18.20 8.09 2.15
N PRO A 79 -18.77 7.48 1.08
CA PRO A 79 -18.31 6.18 0.61
C PRO A 79 -16.82 6.16 0.21
N ALA A 80 -16.31 7.25 -0.38
CA ALA A 80 -14.92 7.31 -0.82
C ALA A 80 -13.96 7.36 0.39
N ARG A 81 -14.34 8.13 1.42
CA ARG A 81 -13.62 8.14 2.70
C ARG A 81 -13.60 6.74 3.33
N GLN A 82 -14.73 6.04 3.34
CA GLN A 82 -14.82 4.70 3.91
C GLN A 82 -13.96 3.69 3.15
N VAL A 83 -13.93 3.75 1.81
CA VAL A 83 -13.03 2.93 0.98
C VAL A 83 -11.57 3.18 1.36
N LEU A 84 -11.12 4.44 1.41
CA LEU A 84 -9.74 4.78 1.80
C LEU A 84 -9.40 4.28 3.21
N ARG A 85 -10.34 4.36 4.15
CA ARG A 85 -10.16 3.83 5.51
C ARG A 85 -9.97 2.32 5.49
N LEU A 86 -10.86 1.58 4.82
CA LEU A 86 -10.82 0.12 4.77
C LEU A 86 -9.55 -0.38 4.06
N LEU A 87 -9.19 0.25 2.95
CA LEU A 87 -7.94 -0.04 2.24
C LEU A 87 -6.72 0.24 3.11
N GLY A 88 -6.67 1.41 3.76
CA GLY A 88 -5.58 1.76 4.69
C GLY A 88 -5.42 0.73 5.80
N THR A 89 -6.51 0.35 6.46
CA THR A 89 -6.48 -0.68 7.52
C THR A 89 -6.00 -2.04 6.99
N GLY A 90 -6.50 -2.48 5.83
CA GLY A 90 -6.08 -3.75 5.22
C GLY A 90 -4.61 -3.75 4.84
N MET A 91 -4.12 -2.65 4.26
CA MET A 91 -2.72 -2.49 3.88
C MET A 91 -1.77 -2.50 5.09
N VAL A 92 -2.17 -1.90 6.22
CA VAL A 92 -1.39 -2.01 7.47
C VAL A 92 -1.20 -3.47 7.86
N GLY A 93 -2.28 -4.27 7.81
CA GLY A 93 -2.20 -5.72 8.03
C GLY A 93 -1.21 -6.40 7.07
N GLY A 94 -1.28 -6.08 5.78
CA GLY A 94 -0.37 -6.62 4.76
C GLY A 94 1.11 -6.30 5.03
N TYR A 95 1.45 -5.02 5.27
CA TYR A 95 2.83 -4.60 5.57
C TYR A 95 3.41 -5.28 6.82
N LEU A 96 2.59 -5.50 7.85
CA LEU A 96 3.01 -6.16 9.08
C LEU A 96 3.12 -7.68 8.92
N ALA A 97 2.24 -8.28 8.11
CA ALA A 97 2.24 -9.72 7.82
C ALA A 97 3.39 -10.13 6.89
N GLU A 98 3.82 -9.23 5.99
CA GLU A 98 4.84 -9.52 4.99
C GLU A 98 6.26 -9.56 5.60
N ARG A 99 6.95 -10.69 5.41
CA ARG A 99 8.26 -10.92 6.03
C ARG A 99 9.32 -9.95 5.53
N LEU A 100 9.34 -9.65 4.22
CA LEU A 100 10.32 -8.74 3.66
C LEU A 100 10.12 -7.31 4.17
N CYS A 101 8.87 -6.86 4.25
CA CYS A 101 8.52 -5.56 4.83
C CYS A 101 9.03 -5.43 6.28
N ARG A 102 8.75 -6.42 7.13
CA ARG A 102 9.27 -6.43 8.51
C ARG A 102 10.80 -6.35 8.54
N ARG A 103 11.48 -7.13 7.70
CA ARG A 103 12.95 -7.11 7.63
C ARG A 103 13.47 -5.72 7.24
N ARG A 104 12.88 -5.08 6.22
CA ARG A 104 13.30 -3.74 5.74
C ARG A 104 13.11 -2.62 6.76
N LEU A 105 12.27 -2.83 7.77
CA LEU A 105 12.04 -1.90 8.88
C LEU A 105 12.96 -2.15 10.09
N THR A 106 13.89 -3.11 10.02
CA THR A 106 14.91 -3.34 11.06
C THR A 106 16.27 -2.74 10.64
N PRO A 107 17.14 -2.34 11.59
CA PRO A 107 18.47 -1.81 11.27
C PRO A 107 19.31 -2.75 10.38
N GLY A 108 19.25 -4.06 10.62
CA GLY A 108 20.00 -5.07 9.86
C GLY A 108 19.40 -5.45 8.50
N GLY A 109 18.24 -4.89 8.14
CA GLY A 109 17.56 -5.17 6.88
C GLY A 109 17.43 -3.96 5.96
N PHE A 110 18.05 -2.83 6.28
CA PHE A 110 17.95 -1.61 5.49
C PHE A 110 18.34 -1.82 4.02
N ASP A 111 17.56 -1.22 3.12
CA ASP A 111 17.88 -1.08 1.71
C ASP A 111 17.50 0.32 1.25
N PRO A 112 18.40 1.06 0.58
CA PRO A 112 18.19 2.47 0.25
C PRO A 112 17.01 2.72 -0.69
N VAL A 113 16.51 1.69 -1.38
CA VAL A 113 15.35 1.78 -2.27
C VAL A 113 14.12 1.16 -1.61
N GLU A 114 14.23 -0.07 -1.09
CA GLU A 114 13.08 -0.81 -0.58
C GLU A 114 12.61 -0.27 0.79
N THR A 115 13.51 0.16 1.66
CA THR A 115 13.13 0.67 3.00
C THR A 115 12.28 1.93 2.92
N PRO A 116 12.65 2.98 2.15
CA PRO A 116 11.79 4.15 2.01
C PRO A 116 10.40 3.83 1.45
N ILE A 117 10.31 2.91 0.48
CA ILE A 117 9.03 2.48 -0.11
C ILE A 117 8.14 1.85 0.97
N VAL A 118 8.68 0.90 1.74
CA VAL A 118 7.93 0.23 2.82
C VAL A 118 7.53 1.21 3.92
N ALA A 119 8.45 2.10 4.33
CA ALA A 119 8.20 3.07 5.39
C ALA A 119 7.11 4.08 4.98
N VAL A 120 7.21 4.66 3.79
CA VAL A 120 6.21 5.61 3.27
C VAL A 120 4.88 4.91 3.02
N GLY A 121 4.91 3.69 2.46
CA GLY A 121 3.73 2.88 2.23
C GLY A 121 2.97 2.57 3.52
N LEU A 122 3.67 2.07 4.56
CA LEU A 122 3.07 1.76 5.86
C LEU A 122 2.56 3.02 6.57
N ALA A 123 3.38 4.07 6.64
CA ALA A 123 2.99 5.33 7.28
C ALA A 123 1.77 5.96 6.58
N GLY A 124 1.75 5.95 5.25
CA GLY A 124 0.62 6.40 4.44
C GLY A 124 -0.65 5.58 4.70
N SER A 125 -0.54 4.26 4.80
CA SER A 125 -1.68 3.38 5.11
C SER A 125 -2.25 3.63 6.51
N VAL A 126 -1.39 3.84 7.51
CA VAL A 126 -1.82 4.25 8.86
C VAL A 126 -2.52 5.61 8.82
N ALA A 127 -1.93 6.60 8.15
CA ALA A 127 -2.51 7.93 8.04
C ALA A 127 -3.88 7.91 7.33
N MET A 128 -4.03 7.13 6.26
CA MET A 128 -5.31 6.89 5.58
C MET A 128 -6.36 6.31 6.52
N ALA A 129 -6.01 5.25 7.27
CA ALA A 129 -6.93 4.60 8.20
C ALA A 129 -7.37 5.55 9.33
N VAL A 130 -6.43 6.35 9.84
CA VAL A 130 -6.68 7.32 10.92
C VAL A 130 -7.53 8.49 10.44
N LEU A 131 -7.17 9.12 9.33
CA LEU A 131 -7.85 10.30 8.77
C LEU A 131 -9.20 9.96 8.12
N GLY A 132 -9.40 8.70 7.73
CA GLY A 132 -10.66 8.19 7.19
C GLY A 132 -11.75 7.95 8.24
N ARG A 133 -11.46 8.15 9.53
CA ARG A 133 -12.46 8.09 10.60
C ARG A 133 -13.56 9.18 10.42
N PRO A 134 -14.79 8.90 10.87
CA PRO A 134 -15.89 9.87 10.82
C PRO A 134 -15.57 11.13 11.63
#